data_AF-A0A1M6C3A8-F1
#
_entry.id   AF-A0A1M6C3A8-F1
#
_cell.length_a   1.000
_cell.length_b   1.000
_cell.length_c   1.000
_cell.angle_alpha   90.00
_cell.angle_beta   90.00
_cell.angle_gamma   90.00
#
_symmetry.space_group_name_H-M   'P 1'
#
loop_
_entity.id
_entity.type
_entity.pdbx_description
1 polymer ?
#
loop_
_entity_poly.entity_id
_entity_poly.type
_entity_poly.pdbx_seq_one_letter_code
_entity_poly.pdbx_strand_id
1 'polypeptide(L)' 'MSKEQILEVLLKHYGKIIGVFLGLLVSILVITLGFIKTIFISICVYIGYFFGNKVDKKENIWELLDRILPPGTLK' A
#
# COMPACT_ATOMS: atom_id res chain seq x y z
N MET A 1 -7.11 -30.54 18.76
CA MET A 1 -6.57 -29.19 18.58
C MET A 1 -7.68 -28.35 18.00
N SER A 2 -8.33 -27.56 18.86
CA SER A 2 -9.55 -26.86 18.49
C SER A 2 -9.24 -25.69 17.56
N LYS A 3 -10.16 -25.39 16.64
CA LYS A 3 -9.95 -24.45 15.52
C LYS A 3 -9.59 -23.04 16.03
N GLU A 4 -9.99 -22.71 17.27
CA GLU A 4 -9.71 -21.42 17.89
C GLU A 4 -8.20 -21.23 18.17
N GLN A 5 -7.48 -22.28 18.57
CA GLN A 5 -6.04 -22.19 18.87
C GLN A 5 -5.20 -21.98 17.61
N ILE A 6 -5.65 -22.56 16.49
CA ILE A 6 -4.97 -22.42 15.19
C ILE A 6 -5.14 -20.98 14.68
N LEU A 7 -6.31 -20.37 14.88
CA LEU A 7 -6.58 -18.98 14.55
C LEU A 7 -5.79 -18.01 15.40
N GLU A 8 -5.61 -18.24 16.70
CA GLU A 8 -4.79 -17.37 17.56
C GLU A 8 -3.30 -17.37 17.17
N VAL A 9 -2.74 -18.53 16.84
CA VAL A 9 -1.34 -18.65 16.39
C VAL A 9 -1.14 -18.01 15.02
N LEU A 10 -2.13 -18.18 14.14
CA LEU A 10 -2.17 -17.51 12.83
C LEU A 10 -2.31 -15.98 13.01
N LEU A 11 -3.19 -15.48 13.87
CA LEU A 11 -3.34 -14.07 14.29
C LEU A 11 -2.02 -13.46 14.77
N LYS A 12 -1.29 -14.23 15.57
CA LYS A 12 -0.01 -13.78 16.15
C LYS A 12 1.10 -13.62 15.11
N HIS A 13 1.01 -14.27 13.94
CA HIS A 13 2.07 -14.29 12.92
C HIS A 13 1.60 -14.00 11.48
N TYR A 14 0.36 -13.54 11.26
CA TYR A 14 -0.17 -13.26 9.93
C TYR A 14 0.71 -12.34 9.10
N GLY A 15 1.37 -11.35 9.72
CA GLY A 15 2.27 -10.46 9.00
C GLY A 15 3.40 -11.19 8.25
N LYS A 16 3.97 -12.24 8.85
CA LYS A 16 5.00 -13.05 8.20
C LYS A 16 4.44 -13.89 7.06
N ILE A 17 3.27 -14.50 7.26
CA ILE A 17 2.63 -15.36 6.26
C ILE A 17 2.19 -14.54 5.06
N ILE A 18 1.54 -13.38 5.30
CA ILE A 18 1.13 -12.45 4.25
C ILE A 18 2.34 -11.91 3.52
N GLY A 19 3.42 -11.55 4.23
CA GLY A 19 4.66 -11.08 3.62
C GLY A 19 5.32 -12.11 2.69
N VAL A 20 5.39 -13.38 3.11
CA VAL A 20 5.91 -14.47 2.29
C VAL A 20 5.01 -14.71 1.07
N PHE A 21 3.70 -14.72 1.26
CA PHE A 21 2.74 -14.93 0.18
C PHE A 21 2.78 -13.79 -0.85
N LEU A 22 2.83 -12.54 -0.40
CA LEU A 22 3.02 -11.38 -1.26
C LEU A 22 4.35 -11.44 -2.01
N GLY A 23 5.44 -11.74 -1.30
CA GLY A 23 6.77 -11.82 -1.91
C GLY A 23 6.85 -12.91 -2.99
N LEU A 24 6.21 -14.05 -2.75
CA LEU A 24 6.13 -15.15 -3.72
C LEU A 24 5.32 -14.74 -4.96
N LEU A 25 4.19 -14.07 -4.77
CA LEU A 25 3.35 -13.58 -5.85
C LEU A 25 4.06 -12.51 -6.69
N VAL A 26 4.76 -11.57 -6.04
CA VAL A 26 5.57 -10.55 -6.71
C VAL A 26 6.71 -11.18 -7.49
N SER A 27 7.46 -12.14 -6.92
CA SER A 27 8.55 -12.84 -7.62
C SER A 27 8.07 -13.60 -8.86
N ILE A 28 6.91 -14.27 -8.78
CA ILE A 28 6.30 -14.93 -9.95
C ILE A 28 5.96 -13.91 -11.05
N LEU A 29 5.44 -12.74 -10.66
CA LEU A 29 5.21 -11.64 -11.59
C LEU A 29 6.50 -11.13 -12.24
N VAL A 30 7.59 -10.97 -11.46
CA VAL A 30 8.93 -10.58 -11.98
C VAL A 30 9.41 -11.54 -13.05
N ILE A 31 9.33 -12.85 -12.81
CA ILE A 31 9.80 -13.87 -13.74
C ILE A 31 8.93 -13.88 -15.01
N THR A 32 7.61 -13.71 -14.87
CA THR A 32 6.67 -13.80 -16.00
C THR A 32 6.65 -12.52 -16.86
N LEU A 33 6.63 -11.34 -16.24
CA LEU A 33 6.53 -10.06 -16.94
C LEU A 33 7.90 -9.50 -17.34
N GLY A 34 8.95 -9.84 -16.60
CA GLY A 34 10.31 -9.34 -16.73
C GLY A 34 10.68 -8.30 -15.66
N PHE A 35 11.97 -8.23 -15.32
CA PHE A 35 12.52 -7.42 -14.21
C PHE A 35 12.12 -5.94 -14.26
N ILE A 36 12.23 -5.32 -15.43
CA ILE A 36 11.95 -3.88 -15.63
C ILE A 36 10.46 -3.56 -15.39
N LYS A 37 9.56 -4.46 -15.82
CA LYS A 37 8.11 -4.24 -15.66
C LYS A 37 7.72 -4.27 -14.18
N THR A 38 8.33 -5.15 -13.38
CA THR A 38 8.01 -5.21 -11.95
C THR A 38 8.56 -4.04 -11.16
N ILE A 39 9.73 -3.50 -11.51
CA ILE A 39 10.23 -2.25 -10.92
C ILE A 39 9.25 -1.10 -11.20
N PHE A 40 8.77 -0.98 -12.45
CA PHE A 40 7.78 0.03 -12.81
C PHE A 40 6.49 -0.13 -11.99
N ILE A 41 5.95 -1.35 -11.90
CA ILE A 41 4.76 -1.65 -11.11
C ILE A 41 4.98 -1.35 -9.62
N SER A 42 6.14 -1.73 -9.06
CA SER A 42 6.48 -1.48 -7.66
C SER A 42 6.53 0.01 -7.33
N ILE A 43 7.15 0.82 -8.19
CA ILE A 43 7.18 2.28 -8.04
C ILE A 43 5.76 2.85 -8.15
N CYS A 44 4.96 2.38 -9.12
CA CYS A 44 3.58 2.84 -9.28
C CYS A 44 2.71 2.50 -8.05
N VAL A 45 2.86 1.30 -7.49
CA VAL A 45 2.19 0.88 -6.26
C VAL A 45 2.64 1.72 -5.07
N TYR A 46 3.95 1.99 -4.95
CA TYR A 46 4.48 2.82 -3.87
C TYR A 46 3.95 4.26 -3.93
N ILE A 47 3.96 4.86 -5.13
CA ILE A 47 3.39 6.18 -5.38
C ILE A 47 1.89 6.18 -5.12
N GLY A 48 1.16 5.19 -5.62
CA GLY A 48 -0.28 5.03 -5.42
C GLY A 48 -0.65 4.87 -3.95
N TYR A 49 0.15 4.13 -3.18
CA TYR A 49 -0.03 4.01 -1.73
C TYR A 49 0.28 5.32 -1.00
N PHE A 50 1.37 6.01 -1.37
CA PHE A 50 1.73 7.30 -0.78
C PHE A 50 0.66 8.38 -1.05
N PHE A 51 0.16 8.45 -2.28
CA PHE A 51 -0.94 9.35 -2.66
C PHE A 51 -2.27 8.92 -2.03
N GLY A 52 -2.60 7.63 -2.08
CA GLY A 52 -3.83 7.08 -1.50
C GLY A 52 -3.91 7.30 0.01
N ASN A 53 -2.80 7.10 0.74
CA ASN A 53 -2.72 7.36 2.17
C ASN A 53 -2.84 8.86 2.53
N LYS A 54 -2.44 9.76 1.62
CA LYS A 54 -2.72 11.19 1.78
C LYS A 54 -4.20 11.52 1.53
N VAL A 55 -4.83 10.89 0.54
CA VAL A 55 -6.24 11.12 0.19
C VAL A 55 -7.21 10.62 1.27
N ASP A 56 -6.92 9.46 1.88
CA ASP A 56 -7.76 8.88 2.95
C ASP A 56 -7.72 9.74 4.22
N LYS A 57 -6.58 10.39 4.47
CA LYS A 57 -6.37 11.42 5.49
C LYS A 57 -6.98 12.76 5.08
N LYS A 58 -8.26 12.79 4.67
CA LYS A 58 -9.00 13.97 4.19
C LYS A 58 -8.79 15.27 4.99
N GLU A 59 -8.34 15.23 6.24
CA GLU A 59 -7.94 16.43 6.98
C GLU A 59 -6.65 17.11 6.49
N ASN A 60 -5.68 16.36 5.95
CA ASN A 60 -4.37 16.90 5.58
C ASN A 60 -4.27 17.35 4.11
N ILE A 61 -5.09 16.80 3.20
CA ILE A 61 -5.03 17.20 1.78
C ILE A 61 -5.64 18.58 1.54
N TRP A 62 -6.71 18.95 2.25
CA TRP A 62 -7.26 20.30 2.20
C TRP A 62 -6.29 21.31 2.81
N GLU A 63 -5.66 20.95 3.94
CA GLU A 63 -4.69 21.83 4.63
C GLU A 63 -3.37 22.00 3.83
N LEU A 64 -2.89 20.95 3.15
CA LEU A 64 -1.77 21.04 2.22
C LEU A 64 -2.14 21.81 0.94
N LEU A 65 -3.39 21.66 0.46
CA LEU A 65 -3.87 22.39 -0.70
C LEU A 65 -4.06 23.87 -0.39
N ASP A 66 -4.62 24.23 0.77
CA ASP A 66 -4.72 25.62 1.27
C ASP A 66 -3.34 26.25 1.54
N ARG A 67 -2.32 25.44 1.85
CA ARG A 67 -0.96 25.93 2.03
C ARG A 67 -0.20 26.13 0.71
N ILE A 68 -0.59 25.41 -0.35
CA ILE A 68 0.04 25.46 -1.68
C ILE A 68 -0.72 26.40 -2.61
N LEU A 69 -2.05 26.52 -2.48
CA LEU A 69 -2.86 27.52 -3.16
C LEU A 69 -2.97 28.77 -2.28
N PRO A 70 -2.52 29.94 -2.75
CA PRO A 70 -2.79 31.19 -2.05
C PRO A 70 -4.31 31.43 -1.96
N PRO A 71 -4.84 31.87 -0.80
CA PRO A 71 -6.26 32.12 -0.62
C PRO A 71 -6.63 33.36 -1.44
N GLY A 72 -7.36 33.15 -2.53
CA GLY A 72 -7.84 34.27 -3.33
C GLY A 72 -8.51 33.82 -4.62
N THR A 73 -9.77 34.22 -4.78
CA THR A 73 -10.57 34.17 -6.02
C THR A 73 -11.53 33.00 -6.16
N LEU A 74 -12.40 32.78 -5.18
CA LEU A 74 -13.80 32.48 -5.49
C LEU A 74 -14.66 33.32 -4.54
N LYS A 75 -15.08 34.48 -5.06
CA LYS A 75 -16.16 35.30 -4.53
C LYS A 75 -17.48 34.78 -5.10
#